data_AF-A0A2H9LC91-F1
#
_entry.id   AF-A0A2H9LC91-F1
#
_cell.length_a   1.000
_cell.length_b   1.000
_cell.length_c   1.000
_cell.angle_alpha   90.00
_cell.angle_beta   90.00
_cell.angle_gamma   90.00
#
_symmetry.space_group_name_H-M   'P 1'
#
loop_
_entity.id
_entity.type
_entity.pdbx_description
1 polymer ?
#
loop_
_entity_poly.entity_id
_entity_poly.type
_entity_poly.pdbx_seq_one_letter_code
_entity_poly.pdbx_strand_id
1 'polypeptide(L)' 'MAARKDKEFKDFLVSKRKSIKPGISSAPVWVFQKANKRIWNPVQKRHWKDVDFGKKFEHNKVSDHKK' A
#
# COMPACT_ATOMS: atom_id res chain seq x y z
N MET A 1 -16.40 8.20 12.42
CA MET A 1 -16.63 7.12 11.44
C MET A 1 -16.76 7.76 10.06
N ALA A 2 -15.92 7.41 9.09
CA ALA A 2 -15.96 8.06 7.76
C ALA A 2 -17.32 7.76 7.08
N ALA A 3 -18.17 8.78 7.00
CA ALA A 3 -19.51 8.70 6.46
C ALA A 3 -19.44 8.40 4.96
N ARG A 4 -20.08 7.29 4.55
CA ARG A 4 -20.40 6.92 3.16
C ARG A 4 -19.23 7.03 2.16
N LYS A 5 -18.27 6.10 2.28
CA LYS A 5 -17.30 5.84 1.19
C LYS A 5 -17.92 4.94 0.13
N ASP A 6 -17.81 5.33 -1.13
CA ASP A 6 -18.19 4.54 -2.30
C ASP A 6 -17.51 3.16 -2.29
N LYS A 7 -18.18 2.16 -2.87
CA LYS A 7 -17.70 0.77 -2.90
C LYS A 7 -16.30 0.67 -3.53
N GLU A 8 -16.10 1.35 -4.66
CA GLU A 8 -14.82 1.36 -5.38
C GLU A 8 -13.68 1.95 -4.54
N PHE A 9 -13.97 3.03 -3.81
CA PHE A 9 -12.98 3.66 -2.94
C PHE A 9 -12.61 2.74 -1.77
N LYS A 10 -13.58 2.02 -1.20
CA LYS A 10 -13.31 1.00 -0.18
C LYS A 10 -12.44 -0.13 -0.73
N ASP A 11 -12.77 -0.65 -1.92
CA ASP A 11 -12.02 -1.74 -2.54
C ASP A 11 -10.57 -1.32 -2.85
N PHE A 12 -10.38 -0.07 -3.31
CA PHE A 12 -9.06 0.52 -3.49
C PHE A 12 -8.28 0.57 -2.17
N LEU A 13 -8.89 1.07 -1.09
CA LEU A 13 -8.23 1.15 0.22
C LEU A 13 -7.88 -0.25 0.77
N VAL A 14 -8.75 -1.24 0.57
CA VAL A 14 -8.49 -2.63 0.95
C VAL A 14 -7.32 -3.20 0.15
N SER A 15 -7.31 -2.98 -1.17
CA SER A 15 -6.21 -3.41 -2.05
C SER A 15 -4.87 -2.79 -1.65
N LYS A 16 -4.85 -1.47 -1.38
CA LYS A 16 -3.64 -0.78 -0.90
C LYS A 16 -3.20 -1.26 0.48
N ARG A 17 -4.13 -1.59 1.37
CA ARG A 17 -3.78 -2.19 2.67
C ARG A 17 -3.15 -3.57 2.48
N LYS A 18 -3.67 -4.42 1.59
CA LYS A 18 -3.13 -5.75 1.31
C LYS A 18 -1.73 -5.70 0.68
N SER A 19 -1.43 -4.68 -0.12
CA SER A 19 -0.08 -4.51 -0.68
C SER A 19 0.95 -4.10 0.38
N ILE A 20 0.53 -3.42 1.45
CA ILE A 20 1.36 -3.08 2.60
C ILE A 20 1.47 -4.31 3.51
N LYS A 21 2.49 -5.14 3.28
CA LYS A 21 2.76 -6.32 4.11
C LYS A 21 3.28 -5.92 5.50
N PRO A 22 3.03 -6.74 6.54
CA PRO A 22 3.58 -6.52 7.87
C PRO A 22 5.12 -6.66 7.90
N GLY A 23 5.75 -5.92 8.82
CA GLY A 23 7.18 -6.04 9.14
C GLY A 23 8.12 -5.29 8.19
N ILE A 24 9.12 -4.59 8.74
CA ILE A 24 10.13 -3.75 8.08
C ILE A 24 10.48 -4.11 6.62
N SER A 25 10.73 -5.38 6.33
CA SER A 25 11.18 -5.87 5.03
C SER A 25 10.08 -6.27 4.05
N SER A 26 8.84 -6.50 4.51
CA SER A 26 7.76 -7.17 3.76
C SER A 26 8.05 -8.61 3.29
N ALA A 27 9.28 -9.10 3.39
CA ALA A 27 9.67 -10.46 3.05
C ALA A 27 9.52 -11.42 4.25
N PRO A 28 9.14 -12.69 4.03
CA PRO A 28 9.18 -13.73 5.06
C PRO A 28 10.60 -14.01 5.55
N VAL A 29 10.73 -14.44 6.82
CA VAL A 29 12.03 -14.73 7.48
C VAL A 29 12.92 -15.69 6.65
N TRP A 30 12.33 -16.70 6.02
CA TRP A 30 13.07 -17.67 5.21
C TRP A 30 13.80 -17.05 4.01
N VAL A 31 13.29 -15.96 3.44
CA VAL A 31 13.92 -15.25 2.32
C VAL A 31 15.24 -14.64 2.77
N PHE A 32 15.27 -14.07 3.97
CA PHE A 32 16.49 -13.50 4.54
C PHE A 32 17.51 -14.56 4.93
N GLN A 33 17.03 -15.69 5.45
CA GLN A 33 17.89 -16.83 5.79
C GLN A 33 18.58 -17.37 4.54
N LYS A 34 17.87 -17.50 3.42
CA LYS A 34 18.45 -17.92 2.13
C LYS A 34 19.42 -16.89 1.55
N ALA A 35 19.09 -15.60 1.64
CA ALA A 35 19.92 -14.53 1.08
C ALA A 35 21.13 -14.15 1.95
N ASN A 36 21.17 -14.59 3.21
CA ASN A 36 22.12 -14.19 4.25
C ASN A 36 22.29 -12.66 4.38
N LYS A 37 21.20 -11.91 4.12
CA LYS A 37 21.20 -10.44 4.13
C LYS A 37 19.87 -9.93 4.70
N ARG A 38 19.92 -8.81 5.43
CA ARG A 38 18.73 -8.07 5.82
C ARG A 38 18.20 -7.29 4.61
N ILE A 39 17.05 -7.68 4.09
CA ILE A 39 16.37 -7.00 2.99
C ILE A 39 15.51 -5.88 3.59
N TRP A 40 15.98 -4.65 3.57
CA TRP A 40 15.17 -3.49 3.93
C TRP A 40 14.25 -3.11 2.76
N ASN A 41 12.99 -2.75 3.02
CA ASN A 41 12.10 -2.20 2.01
C ASN A 41 11.96 -0.67 2.20
N PRO A 42 12.79 0.14 1.53
CA PRO A 42 12.76 1.60 1.69
C PRO A 42 11.53 2.24 1.02
N VAL A 43 10.84 1.53 0.14
CA VAL A 43 9.76 2.08 -0.69
C VAL A 43 8.41 2.05 0.04
N GLN A 44 8.23 1.09 0.96
CA GLN A 44 6.95 0.94 1.67
C GLN A 44 6.84 1.89 2.88
N LYS A 45 6.26 3.07 2.64
CA LYS A 45 5.72 3.92 3.70
C LYS A 45 4.50 3.22 4.32
N ARG A 46 4.63 2.77 5.57
CA ARG A 46 3.59 2.00 6.28
C ARG A 46 2.67 2.85 7.15
N HIS A 47 3.15 4.01 7.56
CA HIS A 47 2.41 4.83 8.50
C HIS A 47 1.31 5.60 7.77
N TRP A 48 0.11 5.60 8.36
CA TRP A 48 -1.04 6.31 7.81
C TRP A 48 -0.81 7.83 7.71
N LYS A 49 0.07 8.39 8.56
CA LYS A 49 0.49 9.81 8.47
C LYS A 49 1.37 10.11 7.26
N ASP A 50 2.15 9.14 6.79
CA ASP A 50 3.13 9.35 5.72
C ASP A 50 2.54 9.07 4.33
N VAL A 51 1.31 8.56 4.27
CA VAL A 51 0.65 8.15 3.02
C VAL A 51 -0.80 8.61 2.97
N ASP A 52 -1.07 9.53 2.04
CA ASP A 52 -2.43 9.91 1.66
C ASP A 52 -2.92 9.03 0.48
N PHE A 53 -3.74 8.02 0.80
CA PHE A 53 -4.35 7.16 -0.21
C PHE A 53 -5.54 7.80 -0.92
N GLY A 54 -6.15 8.86 -0.35
CA GLY A 54 -7.27 9.56 -0.98
C GLY A 54 -6.82 10.26 -2.27
N LYS A 55 -5.78 11.09 -2.16
CA LYS A 55 -5.18 11.77 -3.33
C LYS A 55 -4.70 10.81 -4.41
N LYS A 56 -4.16 9.64 -4.01
CA LYS A 56 -3.72 8.60 -4.96
C LYS A 56 -4.89 7.98 -5.73
N PHE A 57 -6.07 7.86 -5.12
CA PHE A 57 -7.25 7.34 -5.79
C PHE A 57 -7.78 8.32 -6.85
N GLU A 58 -7.87 9.61 -6.51
CA GLU A 58 -8.29 10.67 -7.44
C GLU A 58 -7.35 10.77 -8.64
N HIS A 59 -6.04 10.75 -8.41
CA HIS A 59 -5.05 10.73 -9.48
C HIS A 59 -5.20 9.51 -10.40
N ASN A 60 -5.41 8.32 -9.84
CA ASN A 60 -5.59 7.10 -10.63
C ASN A 60 -6.87 7.14 -11.47
N LYS A 61 -7.98 7.66 -10.91
CA LYS A 61 -9.23 7.88 -11.64
C LYS A 61 -9.03 8.83 -12.83
N VAL A 62 -8.28 9.93 -12.64
CA VAL A 62 -7.99 10.90 -13.71
C VAL A 62 -7.10 10.30 -14.80
N SER A 63 -6.12 9.46 -14.45
CA SER A 63 -5.26 8.81 -15.43
C SER A 63 -5.97 7.72 -16.24
N ASP A 64 -6.92 6.99 -15.63
CA ASP A 64 -7.68 5.96 -16.32
C ASP A 64 -8.71 6.56 -17.31
N HIS A 65 -9.22 7.76 -17.05
CA HIS A 65 -10.11 8.49 -17.97
C HIS A 65 -9.39 9.16 -19.16
N LYS A 66 -8.06 9.24 -19.13
CA LYS A 66 -7.22 9.85 -20.19
C LYS A 66 -6.66 8.84 -21.20
N LYS A 67 -6.92 7.55 -21.00
CA LYS A 67 -6.58 6.45 -21.91
C LYS A 67 -7.79 6.07 -22.76
#